data_AF-A0A4Q3ARP4-F1
#
_entry.id   AF-A0A4Q3ARP4-F1
#
_cell.length_a   1.000
_cell.length_b   1.000
_cell.length_c   1.000
_cell.angle_alpha   90.00
_cell.angle_beta   90.00
_cell.angle_gamma   90.00
#
_symmetry.space_group_name_H-M   'P 1'
#
loop_
_entity.id
_entity.type
_entity.pdbx_description
1 polymer ?
#
loop_
_entity_poly.entity_id
_entity_poly.type
_entity_poly.pdbx_seq_one_letter_code
_entity_poly.pdbx_strand_id
1 'polypeptide(L)'
;MSAITRRTPVIEGEEAASLPIADLIADGRPAILRGIARDLPMVKAGLEGAAPAISWLKQFDGGRPVTAYIGDPAILGRFGYAEDLTALNFARERGSLSGYLDQLLAGLDEPDAPAIY
;
A
#
# COMPACT_ATOMS: atom_id res chain seq x y z
N MET A 1 -10.79 -10.41 -23.64
CA MET A 1 -10.92 -10.13 -22.20
C MET A 1 -11.52 -11.36 -21.53
N SER A 2 -10.79 -12.01 -20.64
CA SER A 2 -11.32 -13.18 -19.93
C SER A 2 -12.41 -12.73 -18.95
N ALA A 3 -13.60 -13.34 -19.00
CA ALA A 3 -14.69 -12.98 -18.09
C ALA A 3 -14.29 -13.32 -16.65
N ILE A 4 -14.52 -12.40 -15.70
CA ILE A 4 -14.28 -12.66 -14.28
C ILE A 4 -15.33 -13.67 -13.82
N THR A 5 -14.94 -14.93 -13.64
CA THR A 5 -15.85 -16.04 -13.27
C THR A 5 -16.02 -16.22 -11.76
N ARG A 6 -15.19 -15.56 -10.95
CA ARG A 6 -15.24 -15.67 -9.49
C ARG A 6 -15.13 -14.29 -8.84
N ARG A 7 -16.07 -13.98 -7.94
CA ARG A 7 -16.05 -12.76 -7.13
C ARG A 7 -15.65 -13.11 -5.71
N THR A 8 -14.79 -12.29 -5.12
CA THR A 8 -14.44 -12.38 -3.70
C THR A 8 -15.67 -11.97 -2.88
N PRO A 9 -16.12 -12.78 -1.91
CA PRO A 9 -17.23 -12.40 -1.03
C PRO A 9 -16.88 -11.14 -0.23
N VAL A 10 -17.89 -10.31 0.01
CA VAL A 10 -17.76 -9.08 0.80
C VAL A 10 -18.55 -9.28 2.10
N ILE A 11 -17.89 -9.03 3.21
CA ILE A 11 -18.47 -8.99 4.55
C ILE A 11 -18.45 -7.52 4.95
N GLU A 12 -19.65 -6.93 5.06
CA GLU A 12 -19.82 -5.59 5.61
C GLU A 12 -19.72 -5.69 7.13
N GLY A 13 -18.95 -4.80 7.75
CA GLY A 13 -18.84 -4.75 9.20
C GLY A 13 -18.41 -3.38 9.70
N GLU A 14 -18.92 -3.03 10.87
CA GLU A 14 -18.60 -1.76 11.54
C GLU A 14 -17.54 -1.95 12.62
N GLU A 15 -17.45 -3.14 13.22
CA GLU A 15 -16.53 -3.44 14.31
C GLU A 15 -15.66 -4.67 14.02
N ALA A 16 -14.34 -4.54 14.17
CA ALA A 16 -13.42 -5.66 13.98
C ALA A 16 -13.72 -6.86 14.90
N ALA A 17 -14.24 -6.58 16.11
CA ALA A 17 -14.54 -7.61 17.10
C ALA A 17 -15.72 -8.52 16.71
N SER A 18 -16.59 -8.09 15.80
CA SER A 18 -17.74 -8.89 15.35
C SER A 18 -17.41 -9.82 14.19
N LEU A 19 -16.16 -9.82 13.70
CA LEU A 19 -15.77 -10.63 12.56
C LEU A 19 -15.72 -12.12 12.91
N PRO A 20 -16.24 -13.01 12.05
CA PRO A 20 -16.17 -14.45 12.26
C PRO A 20 -14.78 -14.97 11.87
N ILE A 21 -13.74 -14.57 12.60
CA ILE A 21 -12.33 -14.85 12.27
C ILE A 21 -12.06 -16.35 12.16
N ALA A 22 -12.63 -17.16 13.06
CA ALA A 22 -12.45 -18.61 13.04
C ALA A 22 -12.99 -19.24 11.74
N ASP A 23 -14.19 -18.83 11.31
CA ASP A 23 -14.82 -19.35 10.09
C ASP A 23 -14.06 -18.88 8.85
N LEU A 24 -13.60 -17.62 8.82
CA LEU A 24 -12.78 -17.08 7.75
C LEU A 24 -11.47 -17.86 7.56
N ILE A 25 -10.82 -18.22 8.68
CA ILE A 25 -9.61 -19.05 8.66
C ILE A 25 -9.93 -20.47 8.19
N ALA A 26 -11.00 -21.08 8.71
CA ALA A 26 -11.42 -22.44 8.35
C ALA A 26 -11.79 -22.57 6.87
N ASP A 27 -12.45 -21.55 6.29
CA ASP A 27 -12.84 -21.51 4.89
C ASP A 27 -11.64 -21.44 3.93
N GLY A 28 -10.52 -20.87 4.37
CA GLY A 28 -9.26 -20.81 3.62
C GLY A 28 -9.39 -20.08 2.26
N ARG A 29 -10.32 -19.14 2.14
CA ARG A 29 -10.62 -18.41 0.91
C ARG A 29 -10.55 -16.90 1.13
N PRO A 30 -10.15 -16.11 0.12
CA PRO A 30 -10.17 -14.65 0.24
C PRO A 30 -11.57 -14.11 0.53
N ALA A 31 -11.64 -13.09 1.38
CA ALA A 31 -12.84 -12.29 1.66
C ALA A 31 -12.46 -10.80 1.75
N ILE A 32 -13.39 -9.91 1.41
CA ILE A 32 -13.25 -8.46 1.59
C ILE A 32 -14.01 -8.07 2.86
N LEU A 33 -13.32 -7.50 3.83
CA LEU A 33 -13.91 -6.99 5.06
C LEU A 33 -14.11 -5.48 4.91
N ARG A 34 -15.29 -5.06 4.45
CA ARG A 34 -15.56 -3.65 4.14
C ARG A 34 -16.05 -2.93 5.40
N GLY A 35 -15.57 -1.71 5.61
CA GLY A 35 -16.01 -0.83 6.70
C GLY A 35 -15.21 -0.99 8.00
N ILE A 36 -14.61 -2.15 8.26
CA ILE A 36 -13.94 -2.48 9.54
C ILE A 36 -12.87 -1.47 9.97
N ALA A 37 -12.09 -0.93 9.03
CA ALA A 37 -11.01 0.00 9.33
C ALA A 37 -11.43 1.48 9.29
N ARG A 38 -12.70 1.79 8.99
CA ARG A 38 -13.15 3.16 8.67
C ARG A 38 -12.91 4.17 9.79
N ASP A 39 -12.89 3.70 11.02
CA ASP A 39 -12.76 4.53 12.20
C ASP A 39 -11.32 4.71 12.70
N LEU A 40 -10.35 4.01 12.09
CA LEU A 40 -8.94 4.17 12.42
C LEU A 40 -8.47 5.60 12.08
N PRO A 41 -7.70 6.26 12.96
CA PRO A 41 -7.23 7.63 12.74
C PRO A 41 -6.50 7.83 11.40
N MET A 42 -5.65 6.88 11.01
CA MET A 42 -4.95 6.92 9.72
C MET A 42 -5.91 6.90 8.54
N VAL A 43 -6.96 6.07 8.61
CA VAL A 43 -7.95 5.96 7.52
C VAL A 43 -8.75 7.25 7.41
N LYS A 44 -9.16 7.84 8.55
CA LYS A 44 -9.81 9.16 8.56
C LYS A 44 -8.94 10.24 7.92
N ALA A 45 -7.66 10.31 8.28
CA ALA A 45 -6.72 11.24 7.64
C ALA A 45 -6.59 10.95 6.13
N GLY A 46 -6.52 9.69 5.72
CA GLY A 46 -6.45 9.31 4.29
C GLY A 46 -7.68 9.66 3.48
N LEU A 47 -8.87 9.64 4.10
CA LEU A 47 -10.12 10.05 3.44
C LEU A 47 -10.16 11.56 3.16
N GLU A 48 -9.34 12.37 3.84
CA GLU A 48 -9.16 13.79 3.55
C GLU A 48 -8.15 14.04 2.41
N GLY A 49 -7.36 13.03 2.04
CA GLY A 49 -6.42 13.06 0.92
C GLY A 49 -5.02 12.56 1.28
N ALA A 50 -4.13 12.53 0.28
CA ALA A 50 -2.77 12.04 0.44
C ALA A 50 -1.91 12.93 1.37
N ALA A 51 -2.02 14.26 1.28
CA ALA A 51 -1.26 15.18 2.13
C ALA A 51 -1.60 15.04 3.63
N PRO A 52 -2.89 15.02 4.05
CA PRO A 52 -3.25 14.71 5.44
C PRO A 52 -2.78 13.32 5.91
N ALA A 53 -2.88 12.29 5.07
CA ALA A 53 -2.38 10.95 5.38
C ALA A 53 -0.86 10.95 5.66
N ILE A 54 -0.10 11.61 4.79
CA ILE A 54 1.35 11.72 4.90
C ILE A 54 1.74 12.52 6.14
N SER A 55 1.05 13.64 6.41
CA SER A 55 1.25 14.41 7.64
C SER A 55 1.00 13.57 8.90
N TRP A 56 -0.04 12.74 8.91
CA TRP A 56 -0.33 11.80 10.00
C TRP A 56 0.79 10.77 10.18
N LEU A 57 1.26 10.14 9.09
CA LEU A 57 2.32 9.14 9.13
C LEU A 57 3.67 9.70 9.64
N LYS A 58 4.02 10.93 9.24
CA LYS A 58 5.29 11.57 9.65
C LYS A 58 5.38 11.79 11.17
N GLN A 59 4.26 11.86 11.90
CA GLN A 59 4.26 11.96 13.36
C GLN A 59 4.86 10.72 14.05
N PHE A 60 4.92 9.59 13.34
CA PHE A 60 5.46 8.32 13.85
C PHE A 60 6.86 8.02 13.33
N ASP A 61 7.47 8.92 12.55
CA ASP A 61 8.85 8.76 12.11
C ASP A 61 9.82 8.93 13.29
N GLY A 62 10.35 7.81 13.78
CA GLY A 62 11.32 7.76 14.87
C GLY A 62 12.75 8.13 14.47
N GLY A 63 12.98 8.63 13.25
CA GLY A 63 14.29 9.07 12.75
C GLY A 63 15.26 7.93 12.41
N ARG A 64 14.81 6.68 12.48
CA ARG A 64 15.63 5.51 12.10
C ARG A 64 15.52 5.30 10.59
N PRO A 65 16.65 5.10 9.88
CA PRO A 65 16.58 4.86 8.44
C PRO A 65 15.78 3.59 8.10
N VAL A 66 14.81 3.73 7.20
CA VAL A 66 14.06 2.64 6.58
C VAL A 66 14.74 2.22 5.28
N THR A 67 14.39 1.03 4.79
CA THR A 67 14.80 0.59 3.45
C THR A 67 13.66 0.89 2.49
N ALA A 68 13.98 1.50 1.36
CA ALA A 68 13.04 1.68 0.25
C ALA A 68 13.61 1.03 -1.01
N TYR A 69 12.71 0.66 -1.91
CA TYR A 69 13.03 0.17 -3.24
C TYR A 69 12.54 1.17 -4.27
N ILE A 70 13.46 1.63 -5.10
CA ILE A 70 13.20 2.66 -6.10
C ILE A 70 13.16 2.00 -7.47
N GLY A 71 11.98 2.01 -8.10
CA GLY A 71 11.73 1.45 -9.41
C GLY A 71 11.63 2.55 -10.47
N ASP A 72 12.19 2.28 -11.65
CA ASP A 72 12.03 3.15 -12.81
C ASP A 72 10.53 3.26 -13.20
N PRO A 73 10.03 4.44 -13.60
CA PRO A 73 8.63 4.60 -14.01
C PRO A 73 8.16 3.58 -15.05
N ALA A 74 9.07 3.14 -15.94
CA ALA A 74 8.78 2.16 -16.99
C ALA A 74 8.38 0.78 -16.45
N ILE A 75 8.70 0.45 -15.19
CA ILE A 75 8.26 -0.82 -14.59
C ILE A 75 6.79 -0.78 -14.16
N LEU A 76 6.14 0.40 -14.18
CA LEU A 76 4.72 0.60 -13.83
C LEU A 76 4.35 -0.03 -12.48
N GLY A 77 5.23 0.15 -11.48
CA GLY A 77 5.07 -0.41 -10.13
C GLY A 77 5.27 -1.93 -10.03
N ARG A 78 5.78 -2.61 -11.07
CA ARG A 78 6.07 -4.05 -11.06
C ARG A 78 7.50 -4.34 -10.63
N PHE A 79 7.73 -4.33 -9.32
CA PHE A 79 9.01 -4.73 -8.73
C PHE A 79 9.27 -6.22 -8.92
N GLY A 80 10.44 -6.57 -9.45
CA GLY A 80 10.81 -7.95 -9.73
C GLY A 80 12.15 -8.03 -10.45
N TYR A 81 12.23 -8.92 -11.42
CA TYR A 81 13.39 -9.06 -12.29
C TYR A 81 13.27 -8.19 -13.54
N ALA A 82 14.42 -7.80 -14.09
CA ALA A 82 14.52 -7.28 -15.44
C ALA A 82 14.04 -8.32 -16.47
N GLU A 83 13.75 -7.89 -17.70
CA GLU A 83 13.20 -8.76 -18.75
C GLU A 83 14.11 -9.96 -19.08
N ASP A 84 15.42 -9.77 -18.99
CA ASP A 84 16.44 -10.81 -19.20
C ASP A 84 16.67 -11.71 -17.97
N LEU A 85 16.00 -11.42 -16.86
CA LEU A 85 16.10 -12.12 -15.58
C LEU A 85 17.50 -12.09 -14.92
N THR A 86 18.40 -11.20 -15.36
CA THR A 86 19.78 -11.17 -14.84
C THR A 86 19.94 -10.26 -13.62
N ALA A 87 19.01 -9.33 -13.41
CA ALA A 87 19.04 -8.36 -12.32
C ALA A 87 17.62 -8.06 -11.80
N LEU A 88 17.56 -7.39 -10.64
CA LEU A 88 16.33 -6.76 -10.17
C LEU A 88 16.09 -5.47 -10.95
N ASN A 89 14.82 -5.14 -11.21
CA ASN A 89 14.44 -3.94 -11.95
C ASN A 89 14.28 -2.69 -11.06
N PHE A 90 14.88 -2.70 -9.87
CA PHE A 90 14.82 -1.61 -8.88
C PHE A 90 16.14 -1.49 -8.11
N ALA A 91 16.39 -0.31 -7.56
CA ALA A 91 17.47 -0.05 -6.62
C ALA A 91 16.98 -0.19 -5.17
N ARG A 92 17.87 -0.57 -4.25
CA ARG A 92 17.60 -0.57 -2.81
C ARG A 92 18.35 0.57 -2.16
N GLU A 93 17.65 1.40 -1.42
CA GLU A 93 18.20 2.55 -0.73
C GLU A 93 17.82 2.57 0.75
N ARG A 94 18.53 3.39 1.53
CA ARG A 94 18.20 3.66 2.94
C ARG A 94 18.05 5.16 3.15
N GLY A 95 16.98 5.56 3.81
CA GLY A 95 16.62 6.96 4.03
C GLY A 95 15.61 7.13 5.16
N SER A 96 15.15 8.35 5.41
CA SER A 96 14.10 8.60 6.40
C SER A 96 12.72 8.26 5.84
N LEU A 97 11.83 7.76 6.69
CA LEU A 97 10.43 7.53 6.31
C LEU A 97 9.79 8.84 5.83
N SER A 98 10.00 9.93 6.58
CA SER A 98 9.54 11.27 6.20
C SER A 98 10.02 11.70 4.83
N GLY A 99 11.29 11.42 4.47
CA GLY A 99 11.85 11.80 3.17
C GLY A 99 11.19 11.04 2.03
N TYR A 100 10.94 9.75 2.18
CA TYR A 100 10.22 8.96 1.17
C TYR A 100 8.75 9.37 1.04
N LEU A 101 8.08 9.70 2.16
CA LEU A 101 6.72 10.22 2.12
C LEU A 101 6.65 11.59 1.41
N ASP A 102 7.65 12.46 1.59
CA ASP A 102 7.73 13.74 0.87
C ASP A 102 7.93 13.52 -0.64
N GLN A 103 8.74 12.54 -1.04
CA GLN A 103 8.91 12.16 -2.44
C GLN A 103 7.61 11.61 -3.05
N LEU A 104 6.91 10.73 -2.32
CA LEU A 104 5.60 10.21 -2.74
C LEU A 104 4.57 11.33 -2.93
N LEU A 105 4.53 12.30 -2.00
CA LEU A 105 3.62 13.44 -2.11
C LEU A 105 3.93 14.32 -3.34
N ALA A 106 5.21 14.56 -3.61
CA ALA A 106 5.63 15.36 -4.75
C ALA A 106 5.36 14.68 -6.10
N GLY A 107 5.32 13.34 -6.13
CA GLY A 107 5.12 12.55 -7.35
C GLY A 107 3.69 12.11 -7.66
N LEU A 108 2.68 12.49 -6.86
CA LEU A 108 1.31 11.96 -6.99
C LEU A 108 0.67 12.13 -8.37
N ASP A 109 0.92 13.27 -9.01
CA ASP A 109 0.35 13.64 -10.31
C ASP A 109 1.39 13.61 -11.43
N GLU A 110 2.60 13.12 -11.14
CA GLU A 110 3.73 13.07 -12.07
C GLU A 110 3.84 11.68 -12.71
N PRO A 111 3.52 11.53 -14.01
CA PRO A 111 3.51 10.22 -14.66
C PRO A 111 4.89 9.54 -14.72
N ASP A 112 5.96 10.34 -14.66
CA ASP A 112 7.35 9.89 -14.71
C ASP A 112 8.00 9.85 -13.31
N ALA A 113 7.22 9.96 -12.23
CA ALA A 113 7.74 9.78 -10.89
C ALA A 113 8.21 8.33 -10.67
N PRO A 114 9.36 8.12 -9.99
CA PRO A 114 9.83 6.78 -9.67
C PRO A 114 8.84 6.06 -8.74
N ALA A 115 8.70 4.75 -8.91
CA ALA A 115 7.95 3.93 -7.98
C ALA A 115 8.75 3.74 -6.69
N ILE A 116 8.11 3.93 -5.53
CA ILE A 116 8.75 3.75 -4.22
C ILE A 116 7.98 2.66 -3.46
N TYR A 117 8.67 1.60 -3.04
CA TYR A 117 8.15 0.51 -2.21
C TYR A 117 8.89 0.40 -0.87
#